data_AF-A0A7Y6E4L7-F1
#
_entry.id   AF-A0A7Y6E4L7-F1
#
_cell.length_a   1.000
_cell.length_b   1.000
_cell.length_c   1.000
_cell.angle_alpha   90.00
_cell.angle_beta   90.00
_cell.angle_gamma   90.00
#
_symmetry.space_group_name_H-M   'P 1'
#
loop_
_entity.id
_entity.type
_entity.pdbx_description
1 polymer ?
#
loop_
_entity_poly.entity_id
_entity_poly.type
_entity_poly.pdbx_seq_one_letter_code
_entity_poly.pdbx_strand_id
1 'polypeptide(L)'
;VDGLGIDDRIKVFSGVSEAPTDIGAMLRDAYDLDELAARYKVFLDRWDQPSPMPEAPDDLARFLWMVTSWLDLVRRDPRLPAEHLPPDWPAVRAEAVVGELRTRYERAARALADQALDVVPVPPPGP
;
A
#
# COMPACT_ATOMS: atom_id res chain seq x y z
N VAL A 1 11.49 10.76 12.05
CA VAL A 1 12.07 12.06 11.62
C VAL A 1 13.40 12.24 12.31
N ASP A 2 13.45 11.86 13.59
CA ASP A 2 14.67 11.53 14.33
C ASP A 2 15.66 10.70 13.48
N GLY A 3 16.90 11.17 13.43
CA GLY A 3 18.00 10.53 12.71
C GLY A 3 18.19 11.02 11.26
N LEU A 4 17.34 11.91 10.74
CA LEU A 4 17.51 12.47 9.39
C LEU A 4 18.29 13.80 9.37
N GLY A 5 18.60 14.39 10.53
CA GLY A 5 19.37 15.64 10.64
C GLY A 5 18.67 16.86 10.04
N ILE A 6 17.33 16.86 10.03
CA ILE A 6 16.47 17.91 9.46
C ILE A 6 15.66 18.64 10.52
N ASP A 7 15.92 18.39 11.80
CA ASP A 7 15.13 18.87 12.92
C ASP A 7 15.17 20.41 13.04
N ASP A 8 16.26 21.05 12.58
CA ASP A 8 16.43 22.50 12.51
C ASP A 8 15.70 23.14 11.31
N ARG A 9 15.20 22.34 10.37
CA ARG A 9 14.55 22.78 9.12
C ARG A 9 13.05 22.50 9.08
N ILE A 10 12.49 21.87 10.12
CA ILE A 10 11.07 21.56 10.21
C ILE A 10 10.44 22.37 11.34
N LYS A 11 9.30 23.01 11.06
CA LYS A 11 8.42 23.57 12.08
C LYS A 11 7.19 22.68 12.19
N VAL A 12 6.88 22.21 13.40
CA VAL A 12 5.71 21.36 13.66
C VAL A 12 4.61 22.19 14.32
N PHE A 13 3.40 22.09 13.77
CA PHE A 13 2.19 22.65 14.35
C PHE A 13 1.18 21.52 14.54
N SER A 14 0.46 21.55 15.65
CA SER A 14 -0.66 20.65 15.92
C SER A 14 -1.92 21.48 16.23
N GLY A 15 -3.07 20.91 15.90
CA GLY A 15 -4.37 21.53 16.13
C GLY A 15 -5.44 20.46 16.13
N VAL A 16 -6.55 20.75 16.79
CA VAL A 16 -7.76 19.92 16.76
C VAL A 16 -8.86 20.72 16.08
N SER A 17 -9.74 20.03 15.36
CA SER A 17 -10.94 20.67 14.82
C SER A 17 -11.85 21.08 15.97
N GLU A 18 -12.33 22.32 15.95
CA GLU A 18 -13.36 22.80 16.87
C GLU A 18 -14.67 23.07 16.12
N ALA A 19 -15.78 23.11 16.86
CA ALA A 19 -17.05 23.52 16.29
C ALA A 19 -16.93 24.92 15.68
N PRO A 20 -17.50 25.16 14.48
CA PRO A 20 -18.50 24.34 13.79
C PRO A 20 -17.92 23.37 12.73
N THR A 21 -16.61 23.13 12.66
CA THR A 21 -16.02 22.33 11.58
C THR A 21 -16.42 20.86 11.67
N ASP A 22 -17.09 20.36 10.62
CA ASP A 22 -17.37 18.94 10.39
C ASP A 22 -16.21 18.33 9.59
N ILE A 23 -15.43 17.46 10.24
CA ILE A 23 -14.27 16.79 9.63
C ILE A 23 -14.72 15.90 8.46
N GLY A 24 -15.85 15.20 8.59
CA GLY A 24 -16.33 14.29 7.55
C GLY A 24 -16.81 15.04 6.29
N ALA A 25 -17.37 16.23 6.45
CA ALA A 25 -17.67 17.12 5.32
C ALA A 25 -16.37 17.66 4.70
N MET A 26 -15.45 18.16 5.52
CA MET A 26 -14.16 18.70 5.06
C MET A 26 -13.35 17.67 4.25
N LEU A 27 -13.31 16.40 4.70
CA LEU A 27 -12.61 15.34 3.99
C LEU A 27 -13.24 15.02 2.63
N ARG A 28 -14.58 15.02 2.53
CA ARG A 28 -15.28 14.82 1.25
C ARG A 28 -15.10 15.99 0.28
N ASP A 29 -14.94 17.20 0.80
CA ASP A 29 -14.66 18.37 -0.02
C ASP A 29 -13.19 18.40 -0.50
N ALA A 30 -12.27 17.91 0.32
CA ALA A 30 -10.83 17.93 0.03
C ALA A 30 -10.36 16.74 -0.84
N TYR A 31 -11.06 15.60 -0.80
CA TYR A 31 -10.66 14.37 -1.48
C TYR A 31 -11.80 13.74 -2.25
N ASP A 32 -11.50 13.26 -3.46
CA ASP A 32 -12.42 12.42 -4.22
C ASP A 32 -12.42 10.99 -3.65
N LEU A 33 -13.30 10.73 -2.69
CA LEU A 33 -13.41 9.42 -2.05
C LEU A 33 -13.91 8.34 -3.02
N ASP A 34 -14.70 8.71 -4.03
CA ASP A 34 -15.20 7.75 -5.01
C ASP A 34 -14.06 7.28 -5.93
N GLU A 35 -13.20 8.20 -6.37
CA GLU A 35 -12.00 7.88 -7.13
C GLU A 35 -11.03 7.02 -6.32
N LEU A 36 -10.79 7.36 -5.04
CA LEU A 36 -9.95 6.57 -4.16
C LEU A 36 -10.49 5.14 -4.00
N ALA A 37 -11.79 5.00 -3.69
CA ALA A 37 -12.44 3.71 -3.58
C ALA A 37 -12.38 2.91 -4.88
N ALA A 38 -12.55 3.56 -6.04
CA ALA A 38 -12.48 2.92 -7.34
C ALA A 38 -11.11 2.28 -7.61
N ARG A 39 -10.01 2.94 -7.22
CA ARG A 39 -8.65 2.39 -7.37
C ARG A 39 -8.45 1.11 -6.55
N TYR A 40 -8.96 1.07 -5.32
CA TYR A 40 -8.97 -0.15 -4.51
C TYR A 40 -9.84 -1.25 -5.10
N LYS A 41 -11.02 -0.91 -5.64
CA LYS A 41 -11.91 -1.88 -6.31
C LYS A 41 -11.23 -2.51 -7.53
N VAL A 42 -10.57 -1.71 -8.38
CA VAL A 42 -9.79 -2.22 -9.53
C VAL A 42 -8.68 -3.19 -9.07
N PHE A 43 -8.01 -2.87 -7.96
CA PHE A 43 -7.02 -3.78 -7.37
C PHE A 43 -7.67 -5.10 -6.93
N LEU A 44 -8.78 -5.03 -6.20
CA LEU A 44 -9.52 -6.20 -5.71
C LEU A 44 -10.08 -7.06 -6.85
N ASP A 45 -10.64 -6.45 -7.89
CA ASP A 45 -11.17 -7.17 -9.06
C ASP A 45 -10.11 -8.07 -9.70
N ARG A 46 -8.85 -7.62 -9.69
CA ARG A 46 -7.70 -8.37 -10.23
C ARG A 46 -7.16 -9.42 -9.25
N TRP A 47 -7.05 -9.08 -7.97
CA TRP A 47 -6.25 -9.84 -7.00
C TRP A 47 -7.07 -10.65 -6.01
N ASP A 48 -8.29 -10.23 -5.70
CA ASP A 48 -9.24 -10.96 -4.83
C ASP A 48 -10.00 -12.03 -5.61
N GLN A 49 -9.24 -12.90 -6.26
CA GLN A 49 -9.75 -14.00 -7.10
C GLN A 49 -9.09 -15.31 -6.66
N PRO A 50 -9.73 -16.49 -6.85
CA PRO A 50 -9.13 -17.77 -6.48
C PRO A 50 -7.77 -18.05 -7.14
N SER A 51 -7.64 -17.61 -8.40
CA SER A 51 -6.40 -17.66 -9.18
C SER A 51 -6.17 -16.31 -9.86
N PRO A 52 -5.54 -15.34 -9.17
CA PRO A 52 -5.29 -14.03 -9.73
C PRO A 52 -4.12 -14.09 -10.73
N MET A 53 -4.19 -13.31 -11.81
CA MET A 53 -3.20 -13.29 -12.90
C MET A 53 -2.88 -14.69 -13.48
N PRO A 54 -3.88 -15.44 -13.99
CA PRO A 54 -3.66 -16.76 -14.58
C PRO A 54 -2.67 -16.77 -15.76
N GLU A 55 -2.52 -15.64 -16.44
CA GLU A 55 -1.58 -15.40 -17.54
C GLU A 55 -0.13 -15.19 -17.09
N ALA A 56 0.12 -14.99 -15.78
CA ALA A 56 1.47 -14.82 -15.28
C ALA A 56 2.29 -16.10 -15.47
N PRO A 57 3.55 -15.99 -15.94
CA PRO A 57 4.39 -17.15 -16.22
C PRO A 57 4.74 -17.96 -14.97
N ASP A 58 4.85 -17.30 -13.81
CA ASP A 58 5.19 -17.93 -12.54
C ASP A 58 4.78 -17.05 -11.33
N ASP A 59 5.06 -17.55 -10.13
CA ASP A 59 4.75 -16.86 -8.87
C ASP A 59 5.66 -15.65 -8.61
N LEU A 60 6.85 -15.57 -9.20
CA LEU A 60 7.69 -14.37 -9.12
C LEU A 60 7.04 -13.21 -9.87
N ALA A 61 6.54 -13.45 -11.08
CA ALA A 61 5.80 -12.46 -11.85
C ALA A 61 4.52 -12.01 -11.12
N ARG A 62 3.74 -12.95 -10.56
CA ARG A 62 2.55 -12.62 -9.75
C ARG A 62 2.92 -11.75 -8.54
N PHE A 63 3.96 -12.14 -7.82
CA PHE A 63 4.41 -11.39 -6.64
C PHE A 63 4.86 -9.97 -7.00
N LEU A 64 5.70 -9.81 -8.03
CA LEU A 64 6.19 -8.50 -8.46
C LEU A 64 5.06 -7.59 -8.95
N TRP A 65 4.13 -8.09 -9.77
CA TRP A 65 2.98 -7.30 -10.23
C TRP A 65 2.04 -6.92 -9.09
N MET A 66 1.78 -7.83 -8.14
CA MET A 66 0.96 -7.52 -6.98
C MET A 66 1.65 -6.46 -6.10
N VAL A 67 2.92 -6.63 -5.75
CA VAL A 67 3.64 -5.65 -4.90
C VAL A 67 3.72 -4.29 -5.59
N THR A 68 4.01 -4.23 -6.88
CA THR A 68 4.13 -2.97 -7.62
C THR A 68 2.79 -2.25 -7.73
N SER A 69 1.71 -2.96 -8.06
CA SER A 69 0.35 -2.36 -8.09
C SER A 69 -0.12 -1.92 -6.70
N TRP A 70 0.21 -2.66 -5.64
CA TRP A 70 -0.07 -2.23 -4.26
C TRP A 70 0.72 -0.97 -3.88
N LEU A 71 2.01 -0.91 -4.19
CA LEU A 71 2.86 0.26 -3.93
C LEU A 71 2.36 1.50 -4.68
N ASP A 72 1.89 1.33 -5.91
CA ASP A 72 1.29 2.40 -6.69
C ASP A 72 0.05 2.98 -5.99
N LEU A 73 -0.79 2.11 -5.43
CA LEU A 73 -1.99 2.49 -4.70
C LEU A 73 -1.64 3.25 -3.40
N VAL A 74 -0.86 2.64 -2.49
CA VAL A 74 -0.59 3.22 -1.16
C VAL A 74 0.28 4.48 -1.19
N ARG A 75 1.01 4.73 -2.28
CA ARG A 75 1.76 5.98 -2.48
C ARG A 75 0.85 7.17 -2.81
N ARG A 76 -0.33 6.91 -3.38
CA ARG A 76 -1.33 7.94 -3.70
C ARG A 76 -2.44 8.02 -2.65
N ASP A 77 -2.46 7.09 -1.70
CA ASP A 77 -3.45 7.08 -0.63
C ASP A 77 -3.17 8.18 0.42
N PRO A 78 -4.13 9.06 0.72
CA PRO A 78 -3.94 10.15 1.68
C PRO A 78 -4.03 9.71 3.16
N ARG A 79 -4.26 8.43 3.44
CA ARG A 79 -4.34 7.84 4.79
C ARG A 79 -5.35 8.53 5.69
N LEU A 80 -6.57 8.69 5.18
CA LEU A 80 -7.65 9.35 5.91
C LEU A 80 -8.06 8.53 7.15
N PRO A 81 -8.49 9.19 8.24
CA PRO A 81 -9.03 8.50 9.40
C PRO A 81 -10.24 7.63 9.03
N ALA A 82 -10.19 6.34 9.38
CA ALA A 82 -11.19 5.36 8.97
C ALA A 82 -12.61 5.66 9.49
N GLU A 83 -12.73 6.31 10.66
CA GLU A 83 -14.01 6.73 11.25
C GLU A 83 -14.81 7.74 10.40
N HIS A 84 -14.16 8.38 9.42
CA HIS A 84 -14.79 9.33 8.51
C HIS A 84 -15.00 8.77 7.10
N LEU A 85 -14.63 7.50 6.87
CA LEU A 85 -14.81 6.84 5.59
C LEU A 85 -16.17 6.14 5.52
N PRO A 86 -16.72 5.95 4.30
CA PRO A 86 -17.92 5.13 4.12
C PRO A 86 -17.78 3.74 4.75
N PRO A 87 -18.90 3.14 5.21
CA PRO A 87 -18.94 1.72 5.54
C PRO A 87 -18.41 0.87 4.37
N ASP A 88 -17.80 -0.27 4.68
CA ASP A 88 -17.21 -1.19 3.69
C ASP A 88 -16.13 -0.58 2.80
N TRP A 89 -15.35 0.36 3.34
CA TRP A 89 -14.24 0.97 2.63
C TRP A 89 -13.24 -0.10 2.11
N PRO A 90 -12.94 -0.12 0.81
CA PRO A 90 -12.28 -1.27 0.17
C PRO A 90 -10.80 -1.44 0.56
N ALA A 91 -10.17 -0.43 1.16
CA ALA A 91 -8.76 -0.52 1.57
C ALA A 91 -8.50 -1.67 2.55
N VAL A 92 -9.42 -1.90 3.49
CA VAL A 92 -9.27 -2.97 4.51
C VAL A 92 -9.21 -4.35 3.84
N ARG A 93 -10.09 -4.62 2.87
CA ARG A 93 -10.04 -5.89 2.13
C ARG A 93 -8.79 -5.98 1.26
N ALA A 94 -8.38 -4.88 0.61
CA ALA A 94 -7.19 -4.86 -0.23
C ALA A 94 -5.91 -5.17 0.57
N GLU A 95 -5.78 -4.62 1.78
CA GLU A 95 -4.68 -4.92 2.70
C GLU A 95 -4.65 -6.41 3.08
N ALA A 96 -5.82 -6.98 3.41
CA ALA A 96 -5.93 -8.41 3.72
C ALA A 96 -5.49 -9.29 2.52
N VAL A 97 -5.97 -8.99 1.31
CA VAL A 97 -5.61 -9.71 0.08
C VAL A 97 -4.11 -9.64 -0.18
N VAL A 98 -3.48 -8.47 -0.01
CA VAL A 98 -2.02 -8.34 -0.17
C VAL A 98 -1.27 -9.19 0.86
N GLY A 99 -1.72 -9.22 2.11
CA GLY A 99 -1.14 -10.08 3.15
C GLY A 99 -1.23 -11.57 2.81
N GLU A 100 -2.41 -12.01 2.39
CA GLU A 100 -2.68 -13.39 1.94
C GLU A 100 -1.79 -13.77 0.74
N LEU A 101 -1.76 -12.95 -0.30
CA LEU A 101 -1.01 -13.22 -1.53
C LEU A 101 0.52 -13.11 -1.34
N ARG A 102 1.00 -12.20 -0.50
CA ARG A 102 2.42 -12.17 -0.11
C ARG A 102 2.81 -13.50 0.52
N THR A 103 2.05 -13.94 1.52
CA THR A 103 2.30 -15.22 2.20
C THR A 103 2.28 -16.40 1.22
N ARG A 104 1.34 -16.39 0.28
CA ARG A 104 1.19 -17.43 -0.75
C ARG A 104 2.38 -17.51 -1.70
N TYR A 105 2.85 -16.39 -2.21
CA TYR A 105 3.82 -16.37 -3.32
C TYR A 105 5.27 -16.14 -2.87
N GLU A 106 5.52 -15.54 -1.70
CA GLU A 106 6.86 -15.08 -1.30
C GLU A 106 7.93 -16.17 -1.37
N ARG A 107 7.64 -17.38 -0.89
CA ARG A 107 8.60 -18.49 -0.91
C ARG A 107 8.98 -18.91 -2.33
N ALA A 108 7.97 -19.11 -3.19
CA ALA A 108 8.20 -19.54 -4.57
C ALA A 108 8.88 -18.44 -5.39
N ALA A 109 8.41 -17.19 -5.23
CA ALA A 109 9.01 -16.01 -5.85
C ALA A 109 10.49 -15.86 -5.45
N ARG A 110 10.82 -16.06 -4.16
CA ARG A 110 12.21 -15.98 -3.68
C ARG A 110 13.09 -17.04 -4.33
N ALA A 111 12.64 -18.29 -4.39
CA ALA A 111 13.41 -19.37 -5.01
C ALA A 111 13.65 -19.13 -6.51
N LEU A 112 12.66 -18.61 -7.23
CA LEU A 112 12.80 -18.24 -8.64
C LEU A 112 13.77 -17.06 -8.83
N ALA A 113 13.69 -16.06 -7.94
CA ALA A 113 14.61 -14.93 -7.97
C ALA A 113 16.06 -15.36 -7.70
N ASP A 114 16.29 -16.24 -6.72
CA ASP A 114 17.62 -16.76 -6.40
C ASP A 114 18.21 -17.58 -7.57
N GLN A 115 17.38 -18.19 -8.42
CA GLN A 115 17.82 -18.89 -9.64
C GLN A 115 18.10 -17.94 -10.80
N ALA A 116 17.38 -16.83 -10.88
CA ALA A 116 17.43 -15.90 -12.01
C ALA A 116 18.45 -14.77 -11.84
N LEU A 117 18.78 -14.38 -10.60
CA LEU A 117 19.60 -13.21 -10.29
C LEU A 117 21.04 -13.62 -9.92
N ASP A 118 22.00 -12.96 -10.56
CA ASP A 118 23.38 -12.93 -10.07
C ASP A 118 23.52 -11.80 -9.04
N VAL A 119 23.80 -12.15 -7.79
CA VAL A 119 23.78 -11.22 -6.65
C VAL A 119 25.18 -11.03 -6.08
N VAL A 120 25.57 -9.77 -5.87
CA VAL A 120 26.78 -9.41 -5.14
C VAL A 120 26.42 -9.25 -3.65
N PRO A 121 27.03 -10.01 -2.73
CA PRO A 121 26.78 -9.85 -1.31
C PRO A 121 27.17 -8.45 -0.84
N VAL A 122 26.27 -7.78 -0.11
CA VAL A 122 26.61 -6.55 0.59
C VAL A 122 27.33 -6.94 1.89
N PRO A 123 28.59 -6.52 2.12
CA PRO A 123 29.28 -6.74 3.37
C PRO A 123 28.46 -6.16 4.54
N PRO A 124 28.49 -6.76 5.74
CA PRO A 124 27.86 -6.15 6.89
C PRO A 124 28.41 -4.72 7.08
N PRO A 125 27.58 -3.77 7.55
CA PRO A 125 28.09 -2.44 7.88
C PRO A 125 29.27 -2.59 8.83
N GLY A 126 30.34 -1.84 8.57
CA GLY A 126 31.50 -1.78 9.46
C GLY A 126 31.09 -1.35 10.87
N PRO A 127 31.97 -1.59 11.87
CA PRO A 127 31.73 -1.14 13.24
C PRO A 127 31.51 0.37 13.35
#